data_AF-A0A9X1T9V5-F1
#
_entry.id   AF-A0A9X1T9V5-F1
#
_cell.length_a   1.000
_cell.length_b   1.000
_cell.length_c   1.000
_cell.angle_alpha   90.00
_cell.angle_beta   90.00
_cell.angle_gamma   90.00
#
_symmetry.space_group_name_H-M   'P 1'
#
loop_
_entity.id
_entity.type
_entity.pdbx_description
1 polymer ?
#
loop_
_entity_poly.entity_id
_entity_poly.type
_entity_poly.pdbx_seq_one_letter_code
_entity_poly.pdbx_strand_id
1 'polypeptide(L)'
;MNKVIKHRLDVWEEEPVYWELVSAIDKRLYQSTLPKSLIELIKIRVSQINKCAYCIDYHTQDALRHGETPRRIFALSAWQESPLFRKVNVQRCKWQKK
;
A
#
# COMPACT_ATOMS: atom_id res chain seq x y z
N MET A 1 -16.35 16.09 -15.96
CA MET A 1 -17.42 15.89 -14.96
C MET A 1 -16.76 15.54 -13.63
N ASN A 2 -16.65 16.49 -12.71
CA ASN A 2 -16.15 16.20 -11.36
C ASN A 2 -17.29 15.59 -10.55
N LYS A 3 -17.29 14.27 -10.44
CA LYS A 3 -18.26 13.55 -9.61
C LYS A 3 -17.88 13.82 -8.15
N VAL A 4 -18.72 14.59 -7.45
CA VAL A 4 -18.56 14.80 -6.00
C VAL A 4 -18.72 13.43 -5.33
N ILE A 5 -17.62 12.90 -4.77
CA ILE A 5 -17.67 11.66 -3.99
C ILE A 5 -18.32 12.01 -2.65
N LYS A 6 -19.58 11.60 -2.48
CA LYS A 6 -20.26 11.70 -1.20
C LYS A 6 -19.86 10.50 -0.34
N HIS A 7 -19.14 10.76 0.75
CA HIS A 7 -18.86 9.75 1.77
C HIS A 7 -20.17 9.30 2.44
N ARG A 8 -20.28 8.02 2.79
CA ARG A 8 -21.49 7.46 3.44
C ARG A 8 -21.54 7.73 4.94
N LEU A 9 -20.37 7.89 5.54
CA LEU A 9 -20.12 8.07 6.96
C LEU A 9 -18.85 8.92 7.07
N ASP A 10 -18.87 9.95 7.91
CA ASP A 10 -17.65 10.65 8.31
C ASP A 10 -17.13 10.03 9.60
N VAL A 11 -16.16 9.11 9.47
CA VAL A 11 -15.60 8.39 10.62
C VAL A 11 -14.85 9.32 11.57
N TRP A 12 -14.38 10.48 11.09
CA TRP A 12 -13.60 11.42 11.89
C TRP A 12 -14.49 12.19 12.86
N GLU A 13 -15.68 12.57 12.41
CA GLU A 13 -16.66 13.30 13.21
C GLU A 13 -17.55 12.34 14.02
N GLU A 14 -18.02 11.26 13.41
CA GLU A 14 -19.01 10.38 14.04
C GLU A 14 -18.38 9.34 14.97
N GLU A 15 -17.14 8.88 14.71
CA GLU A 15 -16.51 7.76 15.42
C GLU A 15 -15.02 8.00 15.75
N PRO A 16 -14.68 9.10 16.46
CA PRO A 16 -13.30 9.55 16.65
C PRO A 16 -12.42 8.55 17.39
N VAL A 17 -12.98 7.79 18.35
CA VAL A 17 -12.22 6.79 19.13
C VAL A 17 -11.72 5.67 18.22
N TYR A 18 -12.54 5.19 17.29
CA TYR A 18 -12.14 4.14 16.37
C TYR A 18 -11.06 4.65 15.41
N TRP A 19 -11.19 5.89 14.94
CA TRP A 19 -10.17 6.52 14.11
C TRP A 19 -8.82 6.64 14.83
N GLU A 20 -8.81 7.04 16.10
CA GLU A 20 -7.60 7.14 16.91
C GLU A 20 -6.89 5.77 17.04
N LEU A 21 -7.65 4.71 17.30
CA LEU A 21 -7.10 3.36 17.43
C LEU A 21 -6.46 2.88 16.12
N VAL A 22 -7.14 3.08 14.98
CA VAL A 22 -6.61 2.70 13.66
C VAL A 22 -5.36 3.51 13.32
N SER A 23 -5.38 4.82 13.62
CA SER A 23 -4.24 5.71 13.41
C SER A 23 -3.03 5.34 14.28
N ALA A 24 -3.27 4.89 15.52
CA ALA A 24 -2.21 4.48 16.42
C ALA A 24 -1.48 3.24 15.90
N ILE A 25 -2.20 2.28 15.30
CA ILE A 25 -1.60 1.12 14.63
C ILE A 25 -0.68 1.58 13.50
N ASP A 26 -1.16 2.49 12.65
CA ASP A 26 -0.37 2.98 11.52
C ASP A 26 0.88 3.74 11.96
N LYS A 27 0.73 4.62 12.95
CA LYS A 27 1.84 5.36 13.56
C LYS A 27 2.90 4.41 14.12
N ARG A 28 2.48 3.33 14.78
CA ARG A 28 3.40 2.33 15.33
C ARG A 28 4.16 1.59 14.23
N LEU A 29 3.49 1.26 13.12
CA LEU A 29 4.11 0.64 11.95
C LEU A 29 5.19 1.53 11.34
N TYR A 30 4.93 2.84 11.25
CA TYR A 30 5.90 3.83 10.77
C TYR A 30 7.11 4.06 11.67
N GLN A 31 7.02 3.67 12.95
CA GLN A 31 8.13 3.67 13.90
C GLN A 31 8.92 2.36 13.90
N SER A 32 8.55 1.38 13.06
CA SER A 32 9.29 0.14 12.92
C SER A 32 10.60 0.35 12.15
N THR A 33 11.44 -0.69 12.11
CA THR A 33 12.68 -0.70 11.32
C THR A 33 12.45 -0.92 9.83
N LEU A 34 11.21 -1.13 9.39
CA LEU A 34 10.90 -1.35 7.98
C LEU A 34 11.04 -0.04 7.19
N PRO A 35 11.56 -0.10 5.95
CA PRO A 35 11.55 1.06 5.06
C PRO A 35 10.11 1.55 4.85
N LYS A 36 9.89 2.86 5.00
CA LYS A 36 8.56 3.48 4.79
C LYS A 36 8.01 3.20 3.39
N SER A 37 8.88 3.25 2.38
CA SER A 37 8.58 2.82 1.01
C SER A 37 8.01 1.41 0.92
N LEU A 38 8.58 0.46 1.66
CA LEU A 38 8.10 -0.92 1.70
C LEU A 38 6.74 -1.03 2.38
N ILE A 39 6.53 -0.31 3.49
CA ILE A 39 5.23 -0.26 4.18
C ILE A 39 4.15 0.21 3.20
N GLU A 40 4.40 1.29 2.47
CA GLU A 40 3.43 1.85 1.52
C GLU A 40 3.18 0.91 0.33
N LEU A 41 4.20 0.23 -0.20
CA LEU A 41 4.00 -0.80 -1.24
C LEU A 41 3.06 -1.93 -0.77
N ILE A 42 3.22 -2.39 0.48
CA ILE A 42 2.35 -3.42 1.06
C ILE A 42 0.91 -2.90 1.14
N LYS A 43 0.73 -1.68 1.66
CA LYS A 43 -0.61 -1.06 1.77
C LYS A 43 -1.27 -0.86 0.41
N ILE A 44 -0.53 -0.42 -0.61
CA ILE A 44 -1.04 -0.32 -1.99
C ILE A 44 -1.51 -1.69 -2.47
N ARG A 45 -0.71 -2.75 -2.29
CA ARG A 45 -1.07 -4.09 -2.77
C ARG A 45 -2.32 -4.64 -2.09
N VAL A 46 -2.41 -4.50 -0.76
CA VAL A 46 -3.61 -4.88 0.00
C VAL A 46 -4.82 -4.07 -0.46
N SER A 47 -4.65 -2.78 -0.69
CA SER A 47 -5.72 -1.90 -1.17
C SER A 47 -6.21 -2.27 -2.58
N GLN A 48 -5.31 -2.73 -3.47
CA GLN A 48 -5.67 -3.26 -4.78
C GLN A 48 -6.50 -4.54 -4.67
N ILE A 49 -6.14 -5.47 -3.78
CA ILE A 49 -6.91 -6.70 -3.53
C ILE A 49 -8.31 -6.35 -3.01
N ASN A 50 -8.38 -5.42 -2.06
CA ASN A 50 -9.62 -4.98 -1.41
C ASN A 50 -10.41 -3.94 -2.24
N LYS A 51 -9.88 -3.50 -3.38
CA LYS A 51 -10.49 -2.51 -4.28
C LYS A 51 -10.82 -1.17 -3.58
N CYS A 52 -10.01 -0.76 -2.61
CA CYS A 52 -10.16 0.53 -1.93
C CYS A 52 -9.51 1.65 -2.77
N ALA A 53 -10.28 2.35 -3.59
CA ALA A 53 -9.76 3.42 -4.45
C ALA A 53 -9.08 4.56 -3.65
N TYR A 54 -9.67 4.96 -2.52
CA TYR A 54 -9.09 5.95 -1.61
C TYR A 54 -7.71 5.52 -1.11
N CYS A 55 -7.60 4.30 -0.59
CA CYS A 55 -6.36 3.77 -0.04
C CYS A 55 -5.29 3.61 -1.13
N ILE A 56 -5.67 3.21 -2.36
CA ILE A 56 -4.74 3.12 -3.48
C ILE A 56 -4.13 4.49 -3.79
N ASP A 57 -4.96 5.53 -3.90
CA ASP A 57 -4.48 6.89 -4.18
C ASP A 57 -3.60 7.43 -3.05
N TYR A 58 -4.11 7.37 -1.82
CA TYR A 58 -3.40 7.86 -0.63
C TYR A 58 -2.02 7.21 -0.47
N HIS A 59 -1.96 5.88 -0.49
CA HIS A 59 -0.69 5.16 -0.29
C HIS A 59 0.24 5.27 -1.51
N THR A 60 -0.29 5.49 -2.71
CA THR A 60 0.55 5.78 -3.88
C THR A 60 1.27 7.11 -3.71
N GLN A 61 0.59 8.17 -3.26
CA GLN A 61 1.21 9.47 -3.01
C GLN A 61 2.29 9.37 -1.92
N ASP A 62 2.01 8.67 -0.82
CA ASP A 62 2.97 8.48 0.27
C ASP A 62 4.15 7.58 -0.12
N ALA A 63 3.95 6.53 -0.92
CA ALA A 63 5.04 5.73 -1.46
C ALA A 63 6.01 6.60 -2.28
N LEU A 64 5.49 7.45 -3.17
CA LEU A 64 6.29 8.36 -3.99
C LEU A 64 7.06 9.37 -3.13
N ARG A 65 6.43 9.93 -2.07
CA ARG A 65 7.12 10.81 -1.11
C ARG A 65 8.26 10.09 -0.38
N HIS A 66 8.12 8.80 -0.12
CA HIS A 66 9.15 7.96 0.49
C HIS A 66 10.16 7.36 -0.51
N GLY A 67 10.21 7.88 -1.74
CA GLY A 67 11.24 7.52 -2.73
C GLY A 67 10.98 6.25 -3.52
N GLU A 68 9.75 5.71 -3.50
CA GLU A 68 9.38 4.68 -4.47
C GLU A 68 9.26 5.21 -5.88
N THR A 69 9.28 4.29 -6.84
CA THR A 69 9.17 4.63 -8.26
C THR A 69 7.79 4.24 -8.81
N PRO A 70 7.20 5.04 -9.73
CA PRO A 70 5.99 4.64 -10.43
C PRO A 70 6.14 3.26 -11.09
N ARG A 71 7.33 2.94 -11.62
CA ARG A 71 7.66 1.65 -12.22
C ARG A 71 7.43 0.48 -11.25
N ARG A 72 7.90 0.58 -10.00
CA ARG A 72 7.67 -0.45 -8.98
C ARG A 72 6.20 -0.49 -8.57
N ILE A 73 5.56 0.66 -8.33
CA ILE A 73 4.14 0.73 -7.95
C ILE A 73 3.24 0.06 -8.99
N PHE A 74 3.42 0.34 -10.29
CA PHE A 74 2.62 -0.27 -11.35
C PHE A 74 2.86 -1.78 -11.48
N ALA A 75 4.06 -2.25 -11.17
CA ALA A 75 4.39 -3.67 -11.20
C ALA A 75 3.80 -4.47 -10.01
N LEU A 76 3.21 -3.82 -8.99
CA LEU A 76 2.66 -4.50 -7.82
C LEU A 76 1.56 -5.52 -8.14
N SER A 77 0.78 -5.29 -9.20
CA SER A 77 -0.28 -6.21 -9.63
C SER A 77 0.27 -7.59 -10.03
N ALA A 78 1.53 -7.65 -10.49
CA ALA A 78 2.24 -8.85 -10.91
C ALA A 78 3.56 -9.04 -10.14
N TRP A 79 3.60 -8.61 -8.87
CA TRP A 79 4.85 -8.52 -8.08
C TRP A 79 5.62 -9.85 -7.95
N GLN A 80 4.94 -10.99 -7.93
CA GLN A 80 5.56 -12.33 -7.82
C GLN A 80 6.43 -12.69 -9.04
N GLU A 81 6.02 -12.22 -10.23
CA GLU A 81 6.72 -12.48 -11.49
C GLU A 81 7.73 -11.37 -11.83
N SER A 82 7.57 -10.19 -11.23
CA SER A 82 8.41 -9.03 -11.52
C SER A 82 9.78 -9.12 -10.84
N PRO A 83 10.89 -8.96 -11.59
CA PRO A 83 12.22 -8.93 -11.01
C PRO A 83 12.45 -7.72 -10.10
N LEU A 84 11.57 -6.70 -10.16
CA LEU A 84 11.68 -5.47 -9.36
C LEU A 84 11.51 -5.69 -7.85
N PHE A 85 10.92 -6.83 -7.44
CA PHE A 85 10.65 -7.17 -6.04
C PHE A 85 11.47 -8.36 -5.54
N ARG A 86 12.32 -8.95 -6.38
CA ARG A 86 13.24 -9.99 -5.94
C ARG A 86 14.39 -9.35 -5.17
N LYS A 87 14.82 -10.00 -4.08
CA LYS A 87 16.15 -9.74 -3.53
C LYS A 87 17.17 -10.09 -4.61
N VAL A 88 18.10 -9.18 -4.91
CA VAL A 88 19.35 -9.51 -5.60
C VAL A 88 19.94 -10.72 -4.85
N ASN A 89 20.14 -11.84 -5.55
CA ASN A 89 20.64 -13.14 -5.07
C ASN A 89 19.63 -14.24 -4.71
N VAL A 90 18.72 -14.63 -5.61
CA VAL A 90 18.30 -16.04 -5.65
C VAL A 90 18.22 -16.53 -7.10
N GLN A 91 19.18 -17.38 -7.44
CA GLN A 91 19.17 -18.26 -8.60
C GLN A 91 17.83 -19.02 -8.64
N ARG A 92 17.16 -18.96 -9.78
CA ARG A 92 15.85 -19.59 -10.03
C ARG A 92 15.92 -21.11 -9.79
N CYS A 93 15.55 -21.57 -8.60
CA CYS A 93 15.30 -22.99 -8.34
C CYS A 93 13.88 -23.37 -8.78
N LYS A 94 13.83 -23.86 -10.03
CA LYS A 94 12.89 -24.76 -10.72
C LYS A 94 11.60 -25.24 -10.02
N TRP A 95 10.68 -24.41 -9.52
CA TRP A 95 9.29 -24.87 -9.30
C TRP A 95 8.27 -23.74 -9.51
N GLN A 96 7.95 -23.47 -10.79
CA GLN A 96 6.70 -22.83 -11.19
C GLN A 96 5.92 -23.84 -12.02
N LYS A 97 5.10 -24.67 -11.38
CA LYS A 97 3.87 -25.29 -11.91
C LYS A 97 3.08 -25.89 -10.74
N LYS A 98 2.04 -25.18 -10.29
CA LYS A 98 0.73 -25.75 -9.99
C LYS A 98 -0.30 -24.64 -10.11
#